data_AF-A0A1B3SKT2-F1
#
_entry.id   AF-A0A1B3SKT2-F1
#
_cell.length_a   1.000
_cell.length_b   1.000
_cell.length_c   1.000
_cell.angle_alpha   90.00
_cell.angle_beta   90.00
_cell.angle_gamma   90.00
#
_symmetry.space_group_name_H-M   'P 1'
#
loop_
_entity.id
_entity.type
_entity.pdbx_description
1 polymer ?
#
loop_
_entity_poly.entity_id
_entity_poly.type
_entity_poly.pdbx_seq_one_letter_code
_entity_poly.pdbx_strand_id
1 'polypeptide(L)'
;MFEQYKDMSKEEMKKVKINLENEVLEQNKLEKKLEKKLKKNLFWWYFLPIFGLFVYNSMYYKRRDKTKLGQEYKSLKEKTTMLELEIKYIEARL
;
A
#
# COMPACT_ATOMS: atom_id res chain seq x y z
N MET A 1 17.02 -6.64 -10.33
CA MET A 1 16.49 -6.08 -9.05
C MET A 1 16.93 -6.93 -7.87
N PHE A 2 16.62 -8.23 -7.81
CA PHE A 2 17.03 -9.10 -6.68
C PHE A 2 18.50 -9.60 -6.71
N GLU A 3 19.26 -9.21 -7.73
CA GLU A 3 20.67 -9.57 -7.91
C GLU A 3 21.56 -8.92 -6.84
N GLN A 4 21.17 -7.74 -6.34
CA GLN A 4 21.91 -7.05 -5.27
C GLN A 4 22.00 -7.86 -3.97
N TYR A 5 21.07 -8.80 -3.74
CA TYR A 5 21.07 -9.69 -2.57
C TYR A 5 21.73 -11.04 -2.84
N LYS A 6 22.37 -11.24 -4.01
CA LYS A 6 23.01 -12.52 -4.35
C LYS A 6 24.32 -12.72 -3.59
N ASP A 7 25.08 -11.65 -3.42
CA ASP A 7 26.43 -11.69 -2.85
C ASP A 7 26.50 -11.12 -1.42
N MET A 8 25.36 -10.74 -0.83
CA MET A 8 25.29 -10.25 0.54
C MET A 8 25.47 -11.39 1.56
N SER A 9 26.16 -11.10 2.67
CA SER A 9 26.20 -12.00 3.82
C SER A 9 24.84 -12.07 4.54
N LYS A 10 24.62 -13.13 5.33
CA LYS A 10 23.37 -13.30 6.10
C LYS A 10 23.13 -12.14 7.08
N GLU A 11 24.18 -11.55 7.64
CA GLU A 11 24.06 -10.41 8.57
C GLU A 11 23.65 -9.13 7.86
N GLU A 12 24.19 -8.89 6.66
CA GLU A 12 23.80 -7.75 5.81
C GLU A 12 22.36 -7.91 5.33
N MET A 13 21.96 -9.11 4.91
CA MET A 13 20.58 -9.40 4.52
C MET A 13 19.59 -9.13 5.67
N LYS A 14 19.94 -9.47 6.92
CA LYS A 14 19.10 -9.14 8.10
C LYS A 14 18.97 -7.64 8.31
N LYS A 15 20.07 -6.88 8.20
CA LYS A 15 20.03 -5.41 8.33
C LYS A 15 19.16 -4.77 7.24
N VAL A 16 19.32 -5.22 5.99
CA VAL A 16 18.51 -4.74 4.87
C VAL A 16 17.04 -5.09 5.06
N LYS A 17 16.72 -6.32 5.50
CA LYS A 17 15.35 -6.72 5.82
C LYS A 17 14.71 -5.79 6.83
N ILE A 18 15.38 -5.48 7.94
CA ILE A 18 14.86 -4.56 8.98
C ILE A 18 14.59 -3.17 8.40
N ASN A 19 15.47 -2.66 7.54
CA ASN A 19 15.26 -1.37 6.89
C ASN A 19 14.03 -1.40 5.97
N LEU A 20 13.88 -2.43 5.15
CA LEU A 20 12.73 -2.60 4.27
C LEU A 20 11.42 -2.74 5.07
N GLU A 21 11.42 -3.47 6.18
CA GLU A 21 10.25 -3.59 7.07
C GLU A 21 9.85 -2.25 7.66
N ASN A 22 10.82 -1.43 8.09
CA ASN A 22 10.57 -0.08 8.56
C ASN A 22 10.00 0.82 7.46
N GLU A 23 10.52 0.71 6.23
CA GLU A 23 9.97 1.44 5.09
C GLU A 23 8.53 1.03 4.79
N VAL A 24 8.21 -0.27 4.81
CA VAL A 24 6.85 -0.79 4.65
C VAL A 24 5.93 -0.23 5.73
N LEU A 25 6.38 -0.17 6.98
CA LEU A 25 5.59 0.42 8.08
C LEU A 25 5.26 1.90 7.82
N GLU A 26 6.22 2.69 7.34
CA GLU A 26 5.99 4.09 6.99
C GLU A 26 5.07 4.24 5.76
N GLN A 27 5.25 3.42 4.71
CA GLN A 27 4.36 3.42 3.55
C GLN A 27 2.91 3.05 3.96
N ASN A 28 2.74 2.07 4.85
CA ASN A 28 1.42 1.68 5.36
C ASN A 28 0.72 2.80 6.14
N LYS A 29 1.46 3.63 6.88
CA LYS A 29 0.90 4.83 7.54
C LYS A 29 0.42 5.84 6.51
N LEU A 30 1.18 6.07 5.44
CA LEU A 30 0.80 6.96 4.34
C LEU A 30 -0.42 6.42 3.58
N GLU A 31 -0.47 5.10 3.35
CA GLU A 31 -1.58 4.43 2.67
C GLU A 31 -2.89 4.65 3.44
N LYS A 32 -2.89 4.42 4.75
CA LYS A 32 -4.05 4.67 5.61
C LYS A 32 -4.51 6.13 5.58
N LYS A 33 -3.57 7.09 5.51
CA LYS A 33 -3.91 8.52 5.40
C LYS A 33 -4.59 8.84 4.07
N LEU A 34 -4.08 8.30 2.96
CA LEU A 34 -4.69 8.49 1.63
C LEU A 34 -6.05 7.79 1.52
N GLU A 35 -6.17 6.58 2.07
CA GLU A 35 -7.42 5.84 2.09
C GLU A 35 -8.52 6.60 2.85
N LYS A 36 -8.20 7.18 4.01
CA LYS A 36 -9.11 8.06 4.77
C LYS A 36 -9.54 9.27 3.93
N LYS A 37 -8.63 9.87 3.16
CA LYS A 37 -8.97 11.00 2.26
C LYS A 37 -9.90 10.55 1.13
N LEU A 38 -9.66 9.39 0.52
CA LEU A 38 -10.52 8.83 -0.53
C LEU A 38 -11.94 8.56 -0.01
N LYS A 39 -12.05 8.02 1.21
CA LYS A 39 -13.31 7.72 1.90
C LYS A 39 -13.98 8.94 2.55
N LYS A 40 -13.32 10.10 2.59
CA LYS A 40 -13.85 11.31 3.25
C LYS A 40 -15.20 11.69 2.63
N ASN A 41 -16.18 11.97 3.49
CA ASN A 41 -17.55 12.32 3.15
C ASN A 41 -18.36 11.23 2.42
N LEU A 42 -17.78 10.04 2.20
CA LEU A 42 -18.55 8.89 1.69
C LEU A 42 -19.31 8.15 2.79
N PHE A 43 -18.90 8.30 4.05
CA PHE A 43 -19.51 7.61 5.19
C PHE A 43 -21.00 7.93 5.37
N TRP A 44 -21.43 9.13 4.98
CA TRP A 44 -22.84 9.54 5.01
C TRP A 44 -23.75 8.65 4.16
N TRP A 45 -23.21 8.00 3.13
CA TRP A 45 -23.97 7.10 2.27
C TRP A 45 -24.30 5.75 2.93
N TYR A 46 -23.71 5.41 4.08
CA TYR A 46 -24.09 4.22 4.85
C TYR A 46 -25.44 4.36 5.58
N PHE A 47 -25.96 5.58 5.73
CA PHE A 47 -27.26 5.82 6.37
C PHE A 47 -28.45 5.58 5.45
N LEU A 48 -28.21 5.51 4.14
CA LEU A 48 -29.22 5.08 3.16
C LEU A 48 -29.14 3.55 3.04
N PRO A 49 -30.28 2.84 2.86
CA PRO A 49 -30.33 1.38 2.65
C PRO A 49 -29.59 0.99 1.35
N ILE A 50 -29.86 -0.17 0.75
CA ILE A 50 -29.13 -0.77 -0.40
C ILE A 50 -28.58 0.26 -1.44
N PHE A 51 -29.33 1.30 -1.79
CA PHE A 51 -28.90 2.40 -2.67
C PHE A 51 -27.66 3.18 -2.19
N GLY A 52 -27.52 3.41 -0.89
CA GLY A 52 -26.37 4.06 -0.27
C GLY A 52 -25.06 3.31 -0.48
N LEU A 53 -25.10 1.98 -0.36
CA LEU A 53 -23.96 1.09 -0.64
C LEU A 53 -23.51 1.15 -2.10
N PHE A 54 -24.46 1.23 -3.04
CA PHE A 54 -24.16 1.36 -4.46
C PHE A 54 -23.47 2.69 -4.78
N VAL A 55 -24.04 3.80 -4.27
CA VAL A 55 -23.49 5.14 -4.46
C VAL A 55 -22.11 5.28 -3.81
N TYR A 56 -21.92 4.73 -2.60
CA TYR A 56 -20.64 4.65 -1.92
C TYR A 56 -19.57 3.98 -2.80
N ASN A 57 -19.86 2.78 -3.29
CA ASN A 57 -18.91 2.00 -4.07
C ASN A 57 -18.56 2.72 -5.39
N SER A 58 -19.58 3.18 -6.12
CA SER A 58 -19.38 3.88 -7.40
C SER A 58 -18.49 5.12 -7.23
N MET A 59 -18.76 5.96 -6.21
CA MET A 59 -17.93 7.13 -5.95
C MET A 59 -16.53 6.77 -5.46
N TYR A 60 -16.39 5.75 -4.60
CA TYR A 60 -15.08 5.29 -4.15
C TYR A 60 -14.22 4.79 -5.31
N TYR A 61 -14.78 3.94 -6.19
CA TYR A 61 -14.08 3.46 -7.38
C TYR A 61 -13.70 4.61 -8.32
N LYS A 62 -14.62 5.54 -8.58
CA LYS A 62 -14.34 6.72 -9.42
C LYS A 62 -13.20 7.56 -8.83
N ARG A 63 -13.18 7.78 -7.52
CA ARG A 63 -12.11 8.53 -6.84
C ARG A 63 -10.78 7.79 -6.92
N ARG A 64 -10.78 6.48 -6.67
CA ARG A 64 -9.58 5.65 -6.72
C ARG A 64 -8.96 5.60 -8.12
N ASP A 65 -9.76 5.71 -9.17
CA ASP A 65 -9.29 5.54 -10.54
C ASP A 65 -8.98 6.86 -11.26
N LYS A 66 -9.84 7.87 -11.10
CA LYS A 66 -9.82 9.10 -11.92
C LYS A 66 -9.25 10.33 -11.22
N THR A 67 -8.87 10.23 -9.95
CA THR A 67 -8.35 11.40 -9.20
C THR A 67 -6.86 11.27 -8.94
N LYS A 68 -6.19 12.42 -8.79
CA LYS A 68 -4.78 12.49 -8.40
C LYS A 68 -4.51 11.72 -7.09
N LEU A 69 -5.41 11.83 -6.10
CA LEU A 69 -5.33 11.05 -4.86
C LEU A 69 -5.41 9.53 -5.10
N GLY A 70 -6.21 9.10 -6.07
CA GLY A 70 -6.32 7.71 -6.47
C GLY A 70 -5.04 7.19 -7.13
N GLN A 71 -4.43 8.00 -7.99
CA GLN A 71 -3.13 7.70 -8.61
C GLN A 71 -2.01 7.63 -7.56
N GLU A 72 -1.94 8.60 -6.64
CA GLU A 72 -1.02 8.59 -5.50
C GLU A 72 -1.20 7.35 -4.62
N TYR A 73 -2.44 6.93 -4.39
CA TYR A 73 -2.74 5.71 -3.64
C TYR A 73 -2.27 4.45 -4.37
N LYS A 74 -2.48 4.37 -5.70
CA LYS A 74 -2.01 3.23 -6.51
C LYS A 74 -0.48 3.14 -6.54
N SER A 75 0.21 4.24 -6.78
CA SER A 75 1.68 4.26 -6.83
C SER A 75 2.30 3.90 -5.47
N LEU A 76 1.69 4.36 -4.38
CA LEU A 76 2.11 3.99 -3.04
C LEU A 76 1.95 2.48 -2.81
N LYS A 77 0.84 1.91 -3.26
CA LYS A 77 0.55 0.48 -3.14
C LYS A 77 1.54 -0.37 -3.94
N GLU A 78 1.81 0.02 -5.17
CA GLU A 78 2.83 -0.62 -6.01
C GLU A 78 4.19 -0.61 -5.31
N LYS A 79 4.60 0.54 -4.76
CA LYS A 79 5.85 0.65 -3.99
C LYS A 79 5.85 -0.28 -2.77
N THR A 80 4.79 -0.30 -1.97
CA THR A 80 4.68 -1.20 -0.80
C THR A 80 4.78 -2.67 -1.23
N THR A 81 4.06 -3.07 -2.28
CA THR A 81 4.10 -4.45 -2.81
C THR A 81 5.51 -4.83 -3.28
N MET A 82 6.24 -3.91 -3.91
CA MET A 82 7.64 -4.18 -4.30
C MET A 82 8.54 -4.39 -3.09
N LEU A 83 8.42 -3.57 -2.05
CA LEU A 83 9.17 -3.74 -0.80
C LEU A 83 8.85 -5.08 -0.11
N GLU A 84 7.57 -5.47 -0.09
CA GLU A 84 7.14 -6.76 0.46
C GLU A 84 7.72 -7.95 -0.32
N LEU A 85 7.82 -7.84 -1.65
CA LEU A 85 8.46 -8.87 -2.48
C LEU A 85 9.96 -8.97 -2.19
N GLU A 86 10.65 -7.84 -1.99
CA GLU A 86 12.06 -7.83 -1.60
C GLU A 86 12.27 -8.48 -0.23
N ILE A 87 11.43 -8.17 0.76
CA ILE A 87 11.47 -8.81 2.09
C ILE A 87 11.30 -10.32 1.95
N LYS A 88 10.28 -10.78 1.22
CA LYS A 88 10.03 -12.22 1.03
C LYS A 88 11.18 -12.93 0.31
N TYR A 89 11.81 -12.26 -0.64
CA TYR A 89 12.97 -12.81 -1.33
C TYR A 89 14.17 -12.97 -0.38
N ILE A 90 14.43 -11.98 0.47
CA ILE A 90 15.47 -12.06 1.49
C ILE A 90 15.15 -13.16 2.49
N GLU A 91 13.91 -13.26 2.97
CA GLU A 91 13.45 -14.31 3.88
C GLU A 91 13.66 -15.72 3.32
N ALA A 92 13.43 -15.93 2.04
CA ALA A 92 13.65 -17.22 1.38
C ALA A 92 15.14 -17.63 1.31
N ARG A 93 16.07 -16.71 1.57
CA ARG A 93 17.52 -16.92 1.45
C ARG A 93 18.30 -16.87 2.77
N LEU A 94 17.67 -16.37 3.84
CA LEU A 94 18.23 -16.35 5.19
C LEU A 94 18.33 -17.77 5.78
#